data_AF-A0A7Z9E4Q9-F1
#
_entry.id   AF-A0A7Z9E4Q9-F1
#
_cell.length_a   1.000
_cell.length_b   1.000
_cell.length_c   1.000
_cell.angle_alpha   90.00
_cell.angle_beta   90.00
_cell.angle_gamma   90.00
#
_symmetry.space_group_name_H-M   'P 1'
#
loop_
_entity.id
_entity.type
_entity.pdbx_description
1 polymer ?
#
loop_
_entity_poly.entity_id
_entity_poly.type
_entity_poly.pdbx_seq_one_letter_code
_entity_poly.pdbx_strand_id
1 'polypeptide(L)'
;MSIRGIDVSDYQPKVDWQAVARSGISFAIIKSTEGESFVCQVFARYWEQAKANGLIRGAYHFFRPDSDPIKQAYHFLKTVKLQDGDLPPVLDIETMGTVDTKTLCDRAAQWIDIMEKETGFRPIIYTYPGFWQKLNTTRFSDYPLWIAHYTTAEQPIIPGGWKTWVFWQFTDQGQVDGISGGVDVNLFESIRRGDKGGKVEKIQTLLKNQGHDPGIIDGSFGNGTETALIKFQQKKQLQADGVAGLKTWTALMGPSDSFVLPVSNVEPTPEPTPEPTPTPTPAPTPVPIRSIALIDICKVYKGTSNQDQVLTWFGQQIPPAILLEFSKLWRNQTVVQTVPVRLIDVCKYYRSLPNQDLALLWLQEKISPTLLGELAQKWNEQTLPPPSIKLEDVCKYYKGLPGQVKALEWLQSQIPAATLDEFVRQWRKP
;
A
#
# COMPACT_ATOMS: atom_id res chain seq x y z
N MET A 1 5.54 16.96 -26.56
CA MET A 1 5.17 17.87 -25.44
C MET A 1 5.20 17.03 -24.17
N SER A 2 5.75 17.57 -23.08
CA SER A 2 5.73 16.90 -21.77
C SER A 2 4.49 17.35 -21.00
N ILE A 3 3.76 16.38 -20.45
CA ILE A 3 2.54 16.55 -19.68
C ILE A 3 2.83 16.10 -18.26
N ARG A 4 2.48 16.93 -17.27
CA ARG A 4 2.70 16.60 -15.86
C ARG A 4 1.47 15.94 -15.25
N GLY A 5 1.73 14.98 -14.39
CA GLY A 5 0.76 14.35 -13.50
C GLY A 5 1.31 14.26 -12.09
N ILE A 6 0.49 13.80 -11.17
CA ILE A 6 0.88 13.48 -9.80
C ILE A 6 0.45 12.07 -9.44
N ASP A 7 1.01 11.53 -8.37
CA ASP A 7 0.39 10.43 -7.66
C ASP A 7 0.29 10.72 -6.16
N VAL A 8 -0.77 10.22 -5.55
CA VAL A 8 -1.19 10.62 -4.19
C VAL A 8 -1.78 9.46 -3.41
N SER A 9 -1.68 9.54 -2.09
CA SER A 9 -2.24 8.56 -1.15
C SER A 9 -2.67 9.25 0.15
N ASP A 10 -2.86 8.47 1.22
CA ASP A 10 -3.12 8.98 2.57
C ASP A 10 -1.98 9.89 3.09
N TYR A 11 -0.78 9.84 2.49
CA TYR A 11 0.31 10.80 2.76
C TYR A 11 -0.01 12.25 2.33
N GLN A 12 -0.97 12.45 1.43
CA GLN A 12 -1.50 13.76 1.06
C GLN A 12 -2.94 13.89 1.56
N PRO A 13 -3.17 14.13 2.87
CA PRO A 13 -4.49 14.04 3.49
C PRO A 13 -5.44 15.18 3.08
N LYS A 14 -4.95 16.21 2.39
CA LYS A 14 -5.74 17.30 1.82
C LYS A 14 -5.15 17.70 0.46
N VAL A 15 -6.00 17.75 -0.56
CA VAL A 15 -5.65 18.18 -1.92
C VAL A 15 -6.75 19.12 -2.41
N ASP A 16 -6.37 20.33 -2.83
CA ASP A 16 -7.23 21.22 -3.62
C ASP A 16 -7.07 20.88 -5.11
N TRP A 17 -7.99 20.05 -5.60
CA TRP A 17 -7.97 19.55 -6.98
C TRP A 17 -8.17 20.64 -8.03
N GLN A 18 -8.83 21.75 -7.69
CA GLN A 18 -9.00 22.86 -8.62
C GLN A 18 -7.70 23.63 -8.78
N ALA A 19 -6.97 23.86 -7.68
CA ALA A 19 -5.63 24.45 -7.72
C ALA A 19 -4.64 23.55 -8.49
N VAL A 20 -4.66 22.24 -8.22
CA VAL A 20 -3.84 21.23 -8.94
C VAL A 20 -4.10 21.27 -10.45
N ALA A 21 -5.36 21.30 -10.88
CA ALA A 21 -5.70 21.39 -12.29
C ALA A 21 -5.18 22.69 -12.94
N ARG A 22 -5.36 23.83 -12.24
CA ARG A 22 -4.89 25.15 -12.70
C ARG A 22 -3.37 25.25 -12.78
N SER A 23 -2.63 24.49 -11.98
CA SER A 23 -1.16 24.43 -12.03
C SER A 23 -0.62 23.57 -13.19
N GLY A 24 -1.50 23.08 -14.08
CA GLY A 24 -1.12 22.33 -15.28
C GLY A 24 -0.98 20.82 -15.09
N ILE A 25 -1.38 20.28 -13.94
CA ILE A 25 -1.46 18.83 -13.73
C ILE A 25 -2.65 18.28 -14.53
N SER A 26 -2.38 17.32 -15.41
CA SER A 26 -3.37 16.77 -16.36
C SER A 26 -3.84 15.36 -16.00
N PHE A 27 -3.12 14.68 -15.09
CA PHE A 27 -3.52 13.38 -14.58
C PHE A 27 -3.11 13.14 -13.14
N ALA A 28 -3.82 12.24 -12.46
CA ALA A 28 -3.50 11.79 -11.12
C ALA A 28 -3.64 10.27 -11.00
N ILE A 29 -2.60 9.59 -10.50
CA ILE A 29 -2.65 8.16 -10.17
C ILE A 29 -2.81 8.05 -8.66
N ILE A 30 -3.89 7.45 -8.18
CA ILE A 30 -4.32 7.54 -6.78
C ILE A 30 -4.19 6.14 -6.15
N LYS A 31 -3.56 6.06 -4.96
CA LYS A 31 -3.51 4.80 -4.21
C LYS A 31 -4.93 4.36 -3.92
N SER A 32 -5.26 3.12 -4.29
CA SER A 32 -6.57 2.54 -4.04
C SER A 32 -6.52 1.51 -2.93
N THR A 33 -5.70 0.47 -3.11
CA THR A 33 -5.61 -0.67 -2.20
C THR A 33 -4.17 -1.12 -1.99
N GLU A 34 -3.96 -1.88 -0.93
CA GLU A 34 -2.68 -2.53 -0.63
C GLU A 34 -2.93 -3.88 0.01
N GLY A 35 -2.24 -4.92 -0.48
CA GLY A 35 -2.42 -6.27 0.03
C GLY A 35 -3.88 -6.72 -0.02
N GLU A 36 -4.27 -7.60 0.89
CA GLU A 36 -5.60 -8.26 0.81
C GLU A 36 -6.75 -7.42 1.37
N SER A 37 -6.48 -6.31 2.05
CA SER A 37 -7.52 -5.64 2.85
C SER A 37 -7.39 -4.13 3.02
N PHE A 38 -6.20 -3.54 2.87
CA PHE A 38 -6.05 -2.10 3.08
C PHE A 38 -6.71 -1.34 1.92
N VAL A 39 -7.53 -0.36 2.26
CA VAL A 39 -8.10 0.62 1.33
C VAL A 39 -7.59 1.99 1.75
N CYS A 40 -7.02 2.72 0.81
CA CYS A 40 -6.56 4.07 1.01
C CYS A 40 -7.76 4.98 1.35
N GLN A 41 -7.71 5.65 2.50
CA GLN A 41 -8.86 6.40 3.03
C GLN A 41 -9.27 7.54 2.11
N VAL A 42 -8.31 8.15 1.41
CA VAL A 42 -8.56 9.25 0.49
C VAL A 42 -9.06 8.80 -0.88
N PHE A 43 -9.02 7.50 -1.22
CA PHE A 43 -9.21 7.02 -2.59
C PHE A 43 -10.55 7.46 -3.18
N ALA A 44 -11.67 7.09 -2.55
CA ALA A 44 -12.99 7.32 -3.13
C ALA A 44 -13.27 8.80 -3.41
N ARG A 45 -12.88 9.70 -2.48
CA ARG A 45 -13.04 11.14 -2.67
C ARG A 45 -12.12 11.70 -3.76
N TYR A 46 -10.86 11.26 -3.82
CA TYR A 46 -9.89 11.77 -4.79
C TYR A 46 -10.18 11.24 -6.19
N TRP A 47 -10.68 10.02 -6.29
CA TRP A 47 -11.14 9.41 -7.53
C TRP A 47 -12.20 10.27 -8.21
N GLU A 48 -13.21 10.71 -7.46
CA GLU A 48 -14.28 11.57 -7.99
C GLU A 48 -13.80 13.02 -8.22
N GLN A 49 -13.03 13.57 -7.29
CA GLN A 49 -12.55 14.96 -7.39
C GLN A 49 -11.58 15.18 -8.55
N ALA A 50 -10.68 14.24 -8.82
CA ALA A 50 -9.77 14.33 -9.97
C ALA A 50 -10.55 14.41 -11.29
N LYS A 51 -11.53 13.51 -11.49
CA LYS A 51 -12.39 13.52 -12.68
C LYS A 51 -13.22 14.81 -12.78
N ALA A 52 -13.81 15.25 -11.67
CA ALA A 52 -14.61 16.48 -11.64
C ALA A 52 -13.79 17.74 -12.00
N ASN A 53 -12.48 17.73 -11.78
CA ASN A 53 -11.56 18.81 -12.16
C ASN A 53 -10.89 18.58 -13.53
N GLY A 54 -11.35 17.60 -14.31
CA GLY A 54 -10.92 17.37 -15.68
C GLY A 54 -9.58 16.62 -15.82
N LEU A 55 -9.04 16.08 -14.73
CA LEU A 55 -7.84 15.24 -14.77
C LEU A 55 -8.21 13.84 -15.25
N ILE A 56 -7.32 13.22 -16.03
CA ILE A 56 -7.34 11.77 -16.24
C ILE A 56 -6.93 11.10 -14.93
N ARG A 57 -7.72 10.15 -14.46
CA ARG A 57 -7.47 9.44 -13.20
C ARG A 57 -6.99 8.02 -13.44
N GLY A 58 -6.07 7.55 -12.61
CA GLY A 58 -5.61 6.18 -12.54
C GLY A 58 -5.59 5.68 -11.11
N ALA A 59 -5.68 4.37 -10.91
CA ALA A 59 -5.70 3.76 -9.58
C ALA A 59 -4.57 2.75 -9.48
N TYR A 60 -3.78 2.81 -8.40
CA TYR A 60 -2.72 1.84 -8.15
C TYR A 60 -2.99 0.94 -6.95
N HIS A 61 -2.51 -0.29 -7.05
CA HIS A 61 -2.48 -1.30 -6.02
C HIS A 61 -1.04 -1.53 -5.56
N PHE A 62 -0.74 -1.25 -4.29
CA PHE A 62 0.56 -1.59 -3.71
C PHE A 62 0.62 -3.11 -3.46
N PHE A 63 1.45 -3.81 -4.23
CA PHE A 63 1.52 -5.26 -4.19
C PHE A 63 2.27 -5.74 -2.94
N ARG A 64 1.69 -6.71 -2.24
CA ARG A 64 2.32 -7.39 -1.10
C ARG A 64 2.64 -8.83 -1.51
N PRO A 65 3.90 -9.16 -1.85
CA PRO A 65 4.28 -10.48 -2.37
C PRO A 65 4.02 -11.62 -1.41
N ASP A 66 4.02 -11.39 -0.10
CA ASP A 66 3.75 -12.41 0.93
C ASP A 66 2.28 -12.83 0.98
N SER A 67 1.38 -11.95 0.53
CA SER A 67 -0.07 -12.14 0.50
C SER A 67 -0.55 -12.92 -0.71
N ASP A 68 -1.78 -13.41 -0.64
CA ASP A 68 -2.46 -14.10 -1.73
C ASP A 68 -2.70 -13.12 -2.91
N PRO A 69 -2.15 -13.38 -4.11
CA PRO A 69 -2.30 -12.49 -5.26
C PRO A 69 -3.73 -12.43 -5.80
N ILE A 70 -4.51 -13.51 -5.66
CA ILE A 70 -5.89 -13.60 -6.15
C ILE A 70 -6.78 -12.71 -5.28
N LYS A 71 -6.62 -12.76 -3.95
CA LYS A 71 -7.36 -11.87 -3.05
C LYS A 71 -6.98 -10.41 -3.24
N GLN A 72 -5.71 -10.11 -3.48
CA GLN A 72 -5.24 -8.76 -3.84
C GLN A 72 -5.94 -8.23 -5.10
N ALA A 73 -6.05 -9.07 -6.14
CA ALA A 73 -6.74 -8.71 -7.38
C ALA A 73 -8.22 -8.40 -7.16
N TYR A 74 -8.96 -9.29 -6.48
CA TYR A 74 -10.38 -9.05 -6.21
C TYR A 74 -10.62 -7.92 -5.21
N HIS A 75 -9.68 -7.64 -4.30
CA HIS A 75 -9.73 -6.48 -3.42
C HIS A 75 -9.62 -5.16 -4.20
N PHE A 76 -8.70 -5.10 -5.18
CA PHE A 76 -8.64 -3.97 -6.12
C PHE A 76 -9.94 -3.84 -6.93
N LEU A 77 -10.43 -4.92 -7.56
CA LEU A 77 -11.66 -4.90 -8.37
C LEU A 77 -12.92 -4.55 -7.58
N LYS A 78 -12.97 -4.89 -6.28
CA LYS A 78 -14.05 -4.48 -5.39
C LYS A 78 -14.05 -2.98 -5.14
N THR A 79 -12.86 -2.38 -5.06
CA THR A 79 -12.66 -0.98 -4.70
C THR A 79 -12.70 -0.05 -5.91
N VAL A 80 -12.15 -0.48 -7.05
CA VAL A 80 -11.96 0.34 -8.24
C VAL A 80 -12.91 -0.12 -9.34
N LYS A 81 -13.73 0.81 -9.85
CA LYS A 81 -14.61 0.60 -11.01
C LYS A 81 -14.14 1.50 -12.14
N LEU A 82 -13.40 0.92 -13.07
CA LEU A 82 -12.85 1.64 -14.22
C LEU A 82 -13.94 1.97 -15.24
N GLN A 83 -13.81 3.12 -15.88
CA GLN A 83 -14.65 3.61 -16.94
C GLN A 83 -13.80 4.03 -18.15
N ASP A 84 -14.45 4.21 -19.29
CA ASP A 84 -13.79 4.78 -20.46
C ASP A 84 -13.15 6.14 -20.13
N GLY A 85 -11.87 6.29 -20.48
CA GLY A 85 -11.07 7.48 -20.19
C GLY A 85 -10.32 7.45 -18.86
N ASP A 86 -10.53 6.45 -18.01
CA ASP A 86 -9.64 6.16 -16.88
C ASP A 86 -8.36 5.44 -17.37
N LEU A 87 -7.25 5.61 -16.65
CA LEU A 87 -6.03 4.83 -16.93
C LEU A 87 -6.23 3.34 -16.60
N PRO A 88 -5.50 2.43 -17.27
CA PRO A 88 -5.45 1.03 -16.88
C PRO A 88 -5.08 0.85 -15.38
N PRO A 89 -5.46 -0.29 -14.75
CA PRO A 89 -5.00 -0.63 -13.41
C PRO A 89 -3.49 -0.53 -13.31
N VAL A 90 -2.97 0.05 -12.24
CA VAL A 90 -1.53 0.04 -11.97
C VAL A 90 -1.22 -1.00 -10.89
N LEU A 91 -0.31 -1.91 -11.19
CA LEU A 91 0.31 -2.78 -10.20
C LEU A 91 1.65 -2.20 -9.77
N ASP A 92 1.74 -1.79 -8.52
CA ASP A 92 2.96 -1.26 -7.92
C ASP A 92 3.75 -2.42 -7.29
N ILE A 93 4.91 -2.72 -7.89
CA ILE A 93 5.82 -3.79 -7.50
C ILE A 93 7.17 -3.19 -7.11
N GLU A 94 7.34 -2.96 -5.82
CA GLU A 94 8.54 -2.30 -5.31
C GLU A 94 9.14 -2.93 -4.04
N THR A 95 8.59 -4.08 -3.62
CA THR A 95 9.08 -4.84 -2.46
C THR A 95 9.16 -6.33 -2.76
N MET A 96 10.12 -7.02 -2.14
CA MET A 96 10.25 -8.48 -2.24
C MET A 96 9.37 -9.21 -1.23
N GLY A 97 8.90 -8.52 -0.18
CA GLY A 97 8.39 -9.22 1.00
C GLY A 97 9.45 -10.21 1.53
N THR A 98 9.02 -11.42 1.84
CA THR A 98 9.87 -12.54 2.25
C THR A 98 10.01 -13.64 1.17
N VAL A 99 9.42 -13.45 -0.02
CA VAL A 99 9.41 -14.45 -1.09
C VAL A 99 10.59 -14.27 -2.06
N ASP A 100 10.93 -15.34 -2.78
CA ASP A 100 11.93 -15.28 -3.85
C ASP A 100 11.38 -14.60 -5.13
N THR A 101 12.31 -14.24 -6.03
CA THR A 101 12.00 -13.63 -7.32
C THR A 101 10.98 -14.41 -8.14
N LYS A 102 11.10 -15.74 -8.17
CA LYS A 102 10.23 -16.59 -8.98
C LYS A 102 8.80 -16.51 -8.45
N THR A 103 8.64 -16.65 -7.15
CA THR A 103 7.36 -16.60 -6.45
C THR A 103 6.71 -15.21 -6.60
N LEU A 104 7.47 -14.14 -6.44
CA LEU A 104 6.97 -12.78 -6.67
C LEU A 104 6.44 -12.63 -8.10
N CYS A 105 7.22 -13.02 -9.10
CA CYS A 105 6.82 -12.95 -10.50
C CYS A 105 5.58 -13.82 -10.79
N ASP A 106 5.51 -15.03 -10.25
CA ASP A 106 4.36 -15.93 -10.43
C ASP A 106 3.09 -15.37 -9.78
N ARG A 107 3.22 -14.70 -8.62
CA ARG A 107 2.09 -14.06 -7.93
C ARG A 107 1.65 -12.77 -8.62
N ALA A 108 2.58 -11.94 -9.07
CA ALA A 108 2.27 -10.74 -9.86
C ALA A 108 1.57 -11.10 -11.17
N ALA A 109 2.02 -12.15 -11.87
CA ALA A 109 1.35 -12.65 -13.07
C ALA A 109 -0.09 -13.07 -12.82
N GLN A 110 -0.38 -13.77 -11.70
CA GLN A 110 -1.76 -14.13 -11.35
C GLN A 110 -2.66 -12.91 -11.13
N TRP A 111 -2.13 -11.86 -10.48
CA TRP A 111 -2.88 -10.61 -10.30
C TRP A 111 -3.18 -9.94 -11.66
N ILE A 112 -2.18 -9.90 -12.54
CA ILE A 112 -2.28 -9.32 -13.89
C ILE A 112 -3.29 -10.09 -14.74
N ASP A 113 -3.23 -11.43 -14.75
CA ASP A 113 -4.14 -12.28 -15.51
C ASP A 113 -5.60 -12.04 -15.10
N ILE A 114 -5.86 -11.84 -13.80
CA ILE A 114 -7.20 -11.49 -13.30
C ILE A 114 -7.62 -10.10 -13.78
N MET A 115 -6.73 -9.10 -13.74
CA MET A 115 -7.09 -7.77 -14.27
C MET A 115 -7.41 -7.82 -15.76
N GLU A 116 -6.58 -8.46 -16.57
CA GLU A 116 -6.80 -8.58 -18.01
C GLU A 116 -8.13 -9.30 -18.29
N LYS A 117 -8.41 -10.39 -17.56
CA LYS A 117 -9.66 -11.15 -17.71
C LYS A 117 -10.91 -10.37 -17.29
N GLU A 118 -10.88 -9.74 -16.11
CA GLU A 118 -12.07 -9.13 -15.50
C GLU A 118 -12.33 -7.70 -15.99
N THR A 119 -11.32 -7.02 -16.52
CA THR A 119 -11.45 -5.62 -16.94
C THR A 119 -11.19 -5.40 -18.43
N GLY A 120 -10.53 -6.35 -19.11
CA GLY A 120 -10.05 -6.17 -20.48
C GLY A 120 -8.86 -5.21 -20.61
N PHE A 121 -8.43 -4.57 -19.53
CA PHE A 121 -7.25 -3.69 -19.52
C PHE A 121 -5.98 -4.48 -19.28
N ARG A 122 -4.93 -4.12 -20.00
CA ARG A 122 -3.56 -4.55 -19.69
C ARG A 122 -2.99 -3.62 -18.60
N PRO A 123 -2.63 -4.12 -17.41
CA PRO A 123 -2.14 -3.28 -16.33
C PRO A 123 -0.85 -2.54 -16.66
N ILE A 124 -0.68 -1.35 -16.08
CA ILE A 124 0.60 -0.65 -16.02
C ILE A 124 1.40 -1.21 -14.84
N ILE A 125 2.69 -1.47 -15.03
CA ILE A 125 3.59 -1.87 -13.94
C ILE A 125 4.34 -0.65 -13.43
N TYR A 126 4.22 -0.37 -12.13
CA TYR A 126 5.07 0.58 -11.43
C TYR A 126 6.24 -0.13 -10.73
N THR A 127 7.43 0.47 -10.81
CA THR A 127 8.66 0.00 -10.18
C THR A 127 9.75 1.08 -10.26
N TYR A 128 10.94 0.80 -9.71
CA TYR A 128 12.16 1.60 -9.87
C TYR A 128 13.37 0.75 -10.28
N PRO A 129 14.40 1.34 -10.94
CA PRO A 129 15.49 0.58 -11.56
C PRO A 129 16.24 -0.35 -10.61
N GLY A 130 16.56 0.13 -9.41
CA GLY A 130 17.33 -0.64 -8.42
C GLY A 130 16.57 -1.85 -7.89
N PHE A 131 15.25 -1.78 -7.73
CA PHE A 131 14.44 -2.94 -7.37
C PHE A 131 14.38 -3.93 -8.51
N TRP A 132 14.09 -3.46 -9.72
CA TRP A 132 13.93 -4.37 -10.85
C TRP A 132 15.24 -5.05 -11.27
N GLN A 133 16.38 -4.40 -11.09
CA GLN A 133 17.69 -5.03 -11.26
C GLN A 133 17.88 -6.20 -10.28
N LYS A 134 17.43 -6.07 -9.02
CA LYS A 134 17.46 -7.17 -8.04
C LYS A 134 16.49 -8.28 -8.42
N LEU A 135 15.29 -7.92 -8.91
CA LEU A 135 14.30 -8.89 -9.39
C LEU A 135 14.80 -9.64 -10.63
N ASN A 136 15.61 -9.00 -11.48
CA ASN A 136 16.31 -9.61 -12.61
C ASN A 136 15.42 -10.48 -13.52
N THR A 137 14.35 -9.88 -14.06
CA THR A 137 13.42 -10.55 -14.95
C THR A 137 13.00 -9.66 -16.13
N THR A 138 12.66 -10.31 -17.25
CA THR A 138 12.05 -9.70 -18.45
C THR A 138 10.61 -10.16 -18.67
N ARG A 139 10.02 -10.91 -17.73
CA ARG A 139 8.68 -11.51 -17.90
C ARG A 139 7.58 -10.47 -18.21
N PHE A 140 7.78 -9.23 -17.77
CA PHE A 140 6.78 -8.17 -17.86
C PHE A 140 7.14 -7.05 -18.86
N SER A 141 8.20 -7.22 -19.66
CA SER A 141 8.71 -6.17 -20.59
C SER A 141 7.70 -5.68 -21.63
N ASP A 142 6.67 -6.49 -21.92
CA ASP A 142 5.62 -6.14 -22.87
C ASP A 142 4.47 -5.33 -22.24
N TYR A 143 4.44 -5.17 -20.91
CA TYR A 143 3.46 -4.34 -20.23
C TYR A 143 3.84 -2.85 -20.26
N PRO A 144 2.88 -1.91 -20.23
CA PRO A 144 3.17 -0.50 -20.00
C PRO A 144 3.98 -0.30 -18.71
N LEU A 145 5.03 0.50 -18.78
CA LEU A 145 5.89 0.81 -17.63
C LEU A 145 5.62 2.22 -17.12
N TRP A 146 5.39 2.33 -15.82
CA TRP A 146 5.53 3.57 -15.05
C TRP A 146 6.79 3.44 -14.19
N ILE A 147 7.85 4.18 -14.54
CA ILE A 147 9.15 4.05 -13.88
C ILE A 147 9.38 5.18 -12.88
N ALA A 148 9.76 4.84 -11.65
CA ALA A 148 10.26 5.80 -10.68
C ALA A 148 11.78 5.89 -10.72
N HIS A 149 12.29 7.06 -11.11
CA HIS A 149 13.73 7.28 -11.18
C HIS A 149 14.06 8.75 -10.99
N TYR A 150 14.48 9.12 -9.78
CA TYR A 150 14.79 10.49 -9.42
C TYR A 150 16.22 10.82 -9.84
N THR A 151 16.35 11.38 -11.03
CA THR A 151 17.65 11.61 -11.68
C THR A 151 17.68 12.98 -12.35
N THR A 152 18.89 13.49 -12.57
CA THR A 152 19.14 14.69 -13.38
C THR A 152 19.42 14.36 -14.85
N ALA A 153 19.44 13.07 -15.21
CA ALA A 153 19.59 12.64 -16.60
C ALA A 153 18.34 13.00 -17.42
N GLU A 154 18.50 13.18 -18.74
CA GLU A 154 17.40 13.52 -19.65
C GLU A 154 16.34 12.41 -19.77
N GLN A 155 16.69 11.16 -19.42
CA GLN A 155 15.83 9.99 -19.51
C GLN A 155 16.04 9.06 -18.32
N PRO A 156 14.99 8.35 -17.86
CA PRO A 156 15.11 7.37 -16.80
C PRO A 156 15.83 6.11 -17.27
N ILE A 157 16.42 5.36 -16.33
CA ILE A 157 16.91 4.01 -16.62
C ILE A 157 15.70 3.09 -16.78
N ILE A 158 15.64 2.39 -17.90
CA ILE A 158 14.57 1.44 -18.21
C ILE A 158 15.11 0.03 -17.91
N PRO A 159 14.62 -0.67 -16.86
CA PRO A 159 15.15 -1.98 -16.49
C PRO A 159 14.53 -3.11 -17.33
N GLY A 160 14.91 -4.36 -17.04
CA GLY A 160 14.04 -5.51 -17.26
C GLY A 160 13.54 -5.73 -18.69
N GLY A 161 14.29 -5.35 -19.72
CA GLY A 161 13.95 -5.58 -21.13
C GLY A 161 12.86 -4.68 -21.71
N TRP A 162 12.31 -3.74 -20.95
CA TRP A 162 11.40 -2.74 -21.51
C TRP A 162 12.12 -1.88 -22.55
N LYS A 163 11.43 -1.57 -23.65
CA LYS A 163 11.95 -0.68 -24.70
C LYS A 163 11.70 0.80 -24.41
N THR A 164 10.73 1.10 -23.55
CA THR A 164 10.24 2.46 -23.29
C THR A 164 9.41 2.50 -22.01
N TRP A 165 9.04 3.70 -21.58
CA TRP A 165 8.15 3.99 -20.46
C TRP A 165 6.93 4.79 -20.95
N VAL A 166 5.80 4.64 -20.26
CA VAL A 166 4.58 5.45 -20.51
C VAL A 166 4.56 6.66 -19.58
N PHE A 167 4.84 6.41 -18.30
CA PHE A 167 4.98 7.43 -17.27
C PHE A 167 6.36 7.36 -16.60
N TRP A 168 6.88 8.52 -16.22
CA TRP A 168 8.12 8.63 -15.44
C TRP A 168 7.86 9.46 -14.18
N GLN A 169 7.92 8.83 -13.00
CA GLN A 169 7.96 9.53 -11.72
C GLN A 169 9.38 10.06 -11.52
N PHE A 170 9.55 11.37 -11.64
CA PHE A 170 10.88 11.99 -11.69
C PHE A 170 11.26 12.69 -10.38
N THR A 171 10.31 12.92 -9.48
CA THR A 171 10.57 13.47 -8.14
C THR A 171 9.42 13.16 -7.20
N ASP A 172 9.74 13.00 -5.91
CA ASP A 172 8.85 12.93 -4.75
C ASP A 172 8.75 14.26 -3.97
N GLN A 173 9.56 15.26 -4.36
CA GLN A 173 9.64 16.56 -3.70
C GLN A 173 8.99 17.68 -4.53
N GLY A 174 8.10 17.32 -5.46
CA GLY A 174 7.41 18.28 -6.30
C GLY A 174 6.61 19.28 -5.49
N GLN A 175 6.65 20.54 -5.89
CA GLN A 175 5.76 21.59 -5.37
C GLN A 175 4.63 21.80 -6.38
N VAL A 176 3.40 21.53 -5.94
CA VAL A 176 2.19 21.61 -6.77
C VAL A 176 1.13 22.39 -5.99
N ASP A 177 0.58 23.44 -6.60
CA ASP A 177 -0.46 24.24 -5.95
C ASP A 177 -1.65 23.37 -5.54
N GLY A 178 -2.12 23.56 -4.31
CA GLY A 178 -3.19 22.77 -3.73
C GLY A 178 -2.74 21.54 -2.94
N ILE A 179 -1.44 21.24 -2.90
CA ILE A 179 -0.87 20.17 -2.07
C ILE A 179 0.20 20.76 -1.14
N SER A 180 0.14 20.41 0.14
CA SER A 180 1.14 20.83 1.12
C SER A 180 2.31 19.84 1.17
N GLY A 181 3.54 20.36 1.18
CA GLY A 181 4.75 19.54 1.21
C GLY A 181 5.15 19.00 -0.16
N GLY A 182 6.11 18.06 -0.18
CA GLY A 182 6.50 17.35 -1.39
C GLY A 182 5.41 16.40 -1.87
N VAL A 183 5.20 16.34 -3.19
CA VAL A 183 4.35 15.35 -3.85
C VAL A 183 5.09 14.69 -5.00
N ASP A 184 4.75 13.43 -5.24
CA ASP A 184 5.22 12.70 -6.40
C ASP A 184 4.71 13.32 -7.70
N VAL A 185 5.63 13.62 -8.62
CA VAL A 185 5.31 14.21 -9.93
C VAL A 185 5.79 13.29 -11.04
N ASN A 186 4.89 13.11 -12.00
CA ASN A 186 5.04 12.23 -13.13
C ASN A 186 5.10 13.00 -14.44
N LEU A 187 5.87 12.51 -15.39
CA LEU A 187 5.88 12.97 -16.77
C LEU A 187 5.23 11.96 -17.69
N PHE A 188 4.51 12.48 -18.66
CA PHE A 188 4.05 11.77 -19.84
C PHE A 188 4.47 12.55 -21.08
N GLU A 189 5.15 11.90 -22.01
CA GLU A 189 5.53 12.51 -23.29
C GLU A 189 4.59 12.13 -24.42
N SER A 190 3.98 13.13 -25.06
CA SER A 190 3.22 12.94 -26.29
C SER A 190 4.14 12.66 -27.47
N ILE A 191 3.72 11.80 -28.41
CA ILE A 191 4.43 11.56 -29.68
C ILE A 191 3.57 11.92 -30.89
N ARG A 192 4.21 12.27 -32.00
CA ARG A 192 3.59 12.69 -33.27
C ARG A 192 4.47 12.31 -34.47
N ARG A 193 3.98 12.56 -35.68
CA ARG A 193 4.74 12.36 -36.91
C ARG A 193 6.14 12.96 -36.82
N GLY A 194 7.14 12.17 -37.23
CA GLY A 194 8.56 12.51 -37.16
C GLY A 194 9.30 11.94 -35.95
N ASP A 195 8.59 11.63 -34.85
CA ASP A 195 9.19 11.01 -33.67
C ASP A 195 9.65 9.57 -33.97
N LYS A 196 10.62 9.09 -33.17
CA LYS A 196 11.20 7.75 -33.31
C LYS A 196 11.46 7.08 -31.95
N GLY A 197 11.60 5.76 -31.94
CA GLY A 197 12.03 4.98 -30.79
C GLY A 197 10.96 4.05 -30.22
N GLY A 198 11.24 3.45 -29.05
CA GLY A 198 10.38 2.41 -28.46
C GLY A 198 8.95 2.84 -28.16
N LYS A 199 8.72 4.14 -27.86
CA LYS A 199 7.38 4.69 -27.64
C LYS A 199 6.54 4.69 -28.92
N VAL A 200 7.17 4.92 -30.06
CA VAL A 200 6.54 4.82 -31.38
C VAL A 200 6.22 3.37 -31.73
N GLU A 201 7.17 2.46 -31.49
CA GLU A 201 6.95 1.01 -31.70
C GLU A 201 5.75 0.50 -30.88
N LYS A 202 5.64 0.99 -29.63
CA LYS A 202 4.53 0.66 -28.75
C LYS A 202 3.18 1.17 -29.28
N ILE A 203 3.11 2.41 -29.77
CA ILE A 203 1.82 2.92 -30.30
C ILE A 203 1.41 2.23 -31.60
N GLN A 204 2.38 1.92 -32.49
CA GLN A 204 2.10 1.13 -33.69
C GLN A 204 1.53 -0.24 -33.31
N THR A 205 2.11 -0.90 -32.30
CA THR A 205 1.60 -2.18 -31.79
C THR A 205 0.18 -2.05 -31.21
N LEU A 206 -0.09 -1.02 -30.39
CA LEU A 206 -1.42 -0.79 -29.84
C LEU A 206 -2.46 -0.48 -30.92
N LEU A 207 -2.12 0.36 -31.90
CA LEU A 207 -3.00 0.66 -33.04
C LEU A 207 -3.37 -0.63 -33.79
N LYS A 208 -2.37 -1.46 -34.13
CA LYS A 208 -2.60 -2.73 -34.81
C LYS A 208 -3.52 -3.66 -34.01
N ASN A 209 -3.29 -3.76 -32.69
CA ASN A 209 -4.14 -4.57 -31.79
C ASN A 209 -5.57 -4.03 -31.68
N GLN A 210 -5.75 -2.71 -31.83
CA GLN A 210 -7.07 -2.05 -31.88
C GLN A 210 -7.71 -2.14 -33.29
N GLY A 211 -7.10 -2.86 -34.23
CA GLY A 211 -7.60 -3.04 -35.60
C GLY A 211 -7.31 -1.87 -36.55
N HIS A 212 -6.42 -0.96 -36.17
CA HIS A 212 -5.99 0.18 -36.99
C HIS A 212 -4.57 -0.09 -37.51
N ASP A 213 -4.43 -0.49 -38.77
CA ASP A 213 -3.13 -0.82 -39.36
C ASP A 213 -2.21 0.41 -39.48
N PRO A 214 -1.10 0.49 -38.73
CA PRO A 214 -0.13 1.59 -38.82
C PRO A 214 0.91 1.38 -39.93
N GLY A 215 0.87 0.26 -40.63
CA GLY A 215 1.95 -0.23 -41.49
C GLY A 215 2.97 -1.07 -40.74
N ILE A 216 4.24 -0.97 -41.14
CA ILE A 216 5.35 -1.68 -40.49
C ILE A 216 5.55 -1.13 -39.07
N ILE A 217 5.74 -2.02 -38.10
CA ILE A 217 6.13 -1.66 -36.73
C ILE A 217 7.65 -1.51 -36.72
N ASP A 218 8.13 -0.29 -36.93
CA ASP A 218 9.54 0.05 -37.12
C ASP A 218 10.05 1.12 -36.14
N GLY A 219 9.18 1.60 -35.24
CA GLY A 219 9.52 2.67 -34.31
C GLY A 219 9.74 4.02 -34.98
N SER A 220 9.27 4.23 -36.21
CA SER A 220 9.30 5.51 -36.91
C SER A 220 7.89 6.04 -37.15
N PHE A 221 7.57 7.22 -36.61
CA PHE A 221 6.21 7.76 -36.69
C PHE A 221 6.02 8.41 -38.07
N GLY A 222 5.70 7.58 -39.06
CA GLY A 222 5.46 7.97 -40.45
C GLY A 222 4.00 8.22 -40.80
N ASN A 223 3.73 8.38 -42.10
CA ASN A 223 2.40 8.67 -42.64
C ASN A 223 1.36 7.58 -42.33
N GLY A 224 1.76 6.31 -42.37
CA GLY A 224 0.89 5.17 -42.04
C GLY A 224 0.43 5.23 -40.58
N THR A 225 1.36 5.45 -39.65
CA THR A 225 1.07 5.57 -38.22
C THR A 225 0.14 6.75 -37.93
N GLU A 226 0.39 7.92 -38.51
CA GLU A 226 -0.49 9.09 -38.32
C GLU A 226 -1.90 8.84 -38.86
N THR A 227 -2.01 8.26 -40.05
CA THR A 227 -3.31 7.94 -40.66
C THR A 227 -4.10 6.96 -39.80
N ALA A 228 -3.44 5.91 -39.29
CA ALA A 228 -4.05 4.94 -38.38
C ALA A 228 -4.50 5.59 -37.07
N LEU A 229 -3.67 6.48 -36.50
CA LEU A 229 -3.97 7.19 -35.28
C LEU A 229 -5.16 8.14 -35.43
N ILE A 230 -5.23 8.91 -36.51
CA ILE A 230 -6.38 9.80 -36.80
C ILE A 230 -7.66 8.99 -36.91
N LYS A 231 -7.64 7.85 -37.62
CA LYS A 231 -8.80 6.94 -37.71
C LYS A 231 -9.23 6.41 -36.34
N PHE A 232 -8.27 6.02 -35.50
CA PHE A 232 -8.53 5.59 -34.13
C PHE A 232 -9.15 6.72 -33.30
N GLN A 233 -8.57 7.92 -33.35
CA GLN A 233 -9.07 9.10 -32.64
C GLN A 233 -10.52 9.43 -33.05
N GLN A 234 -10.83 9.43 -34.35
CA GLN A 234 -12.19 9.63 -34.86
C GLN A 234 -13.14 8.56 -34.34
N LYS A 235 -12.74 7.27 -34.38
CA LYS A 235 -13.55 6.14 -33.89
C LYS A 235 -13.88 6.28 -32.40
N LYS A 236 -12.91 6.70 -31.59
CA LYS A 236 -13.06 6.93 -30.14
C LYS A 236 -13.59 8.32 -29.78
N GLN A 237 -14.03 9.12 -30.77
CA GLN A 237 -14.56 10.48 -30.58
C GLN A 237 -13.60 11.41 -29.83
N LEU A 238 -12.30 11.20 -30.03
CA LEU A 238 -11.23 12.07 -29.55
C LEU A 238 -10.92 13.14 -30.58
N GLN A 239 -10.15 14.15 -30.18
CA GLN A 239 -9.56 15.10 -31.12
C GLN A 239 -8.68 14.32 -32.11
N ALA A 240 -9.01 14.43 -33.40
CA ALA A 240 -8.37 13.71 -34.49
C ALA A 240 -7.22 14.52 -35.11
N ASP A 241 -6.21 14.82 -34.30
CA ASP A 241 -5.07 15.69 -34.65
C ASP A 241 -3.79 14.93 -35.06
N GLY A 242 -3.81 13.59 -35.03
CA GLY A 242 -2.63 12.77 -35.33
C GLY A 242 -1.53 12.84 -34.27
N VAL A 243 -1.83 13.42 -33.09
CA VAL A 243 -0.93 13.47 -31.95
C VAL A 243 -1.36 12.42 -30.92
N ALA A 244 -0.44 11.54 -30.56
CA ALA A 244 -0.66 10.61 -29.46
C ALA A 244 -0.40 11.31 -28.12
N GLY A 245 -1.37 12.14 -27.72
CA GLY A 245 -1.43 12.75 -26.40
C GLY A 245 -1.97 11.80 -25.32
N LEU A 246 -2.06 12.29 -24.09
CA LEU A 246 -2.46 11.49 -22.93
C LEU A 246 -3.84 10.83 -23.09
N LYS A 247 -4.84 11.56 -23.61
CA LYS A 247 -6.19 11.00 -23.88
C LYS A 247 -6.15 9.86 -24.90
N THR A 248 -5.39 10.05 -25.98
CA THR A 248 -5.25 9.03 -27.04
C THR A 248 -4.51 7.79 -26.52
N TRP A 249 -3.44 7.96 -25.76
CA TRP A 249 -2.73 6.85 -25.13
C TRP A 249 -3.61 6.08 -24.14
N THR A 250 -4.35 6.81 -23.30
CA THR A 250 -5.28 6.20 -22.34
C THR A 250 -6.31 5.34 -23.06
N ALA A 251 -6.91 5.85 -24.14
CA ALA A 251 -7.86 5.09 -24.95
C ALA A 251 -7.23 3.88 -25.65
N LEU A 252 -5.98 3.98 -26.14
CA LEU A 252 -5.27 2.89 -26.80
C LEU A 252 -4.92 1.74 -25.84
N MET A 253 -4.63 2.06 -24.58
CA MET A 253 -4.35 1.08 -23.52
C MET A 253 -5.63 0.49 -22.91
N GLY A 254 -6.80 1.02 -23.28
CA GLY A 254 -8.09 0.48 -22.89
C GLY A 254 -8.42 -0.86 -23.58
N PRO A 255 -9.50 -1.53 -23.14
CA PRO A 255 -9.97 -2.77 -23.76
C PRO A 255 -10.22 -2.56 -25.25
N SER A 256 -9.89 -3.58 -26.04
CA SER A 256 -10.25 -3.58 -27.46
C SER A 256 -11.77 -3.71 -27.60
N ASP A 257 -12.35 -3.12 -28.66
CA ASP A 257 -13.80 -3.23 -28.91
C ASP A 257 -14.27 -4.70 -29.12
N SER A 258 -13.33 -5.64 -29.34
CA SER A 258 -13.56 -7.07 -29.40
C SER A 258 -13.70 -7.76 -28.03
N PHE A 259 -13.45 -7.06 -26.93
CA PHE A 259 -13.48 -7.59 -25.55
C PHE A 259 -14.70 -7.14 -24.74
N VAL A 260 -15.71 -6.52 -25.37
CA VAL A 260 -16.95 -6.16 -24.68
C VAL A 260 -17.70 -7.44 -24.28
N LEU A 261 -17.53 -7.89 -23.04
CA LEU A 261 -18.52 -8.75 -22.40
C LEU A 261 -19.85 -7.97 -22.36
N PRO A 262 -20.99 -8.61 -22.70
CA PRO A 262 -22.26 -7.90 -22.75
C PRO A 262 -22.53 -7.25 -21.39
N VAL A 263 -22.72 -5.93 -21.41
CA VAL A 263 -23.26 -5.18 -20.29
C VAL A 263 -24.62 -5.79 -19.97
N SER A 264 -24.73 -6.52 -18.87
CA SER A 264 -26.02 -6.93 -18.33
C SER A 264 -26.75 -5.67 -17.87
N ASN A 265 -27.59 -5.13 -18.76
CA ASN A 265 -28.72 -4.31 -18.38
C ASN A 265 -29.58 -5.14 -17.41
N VAL A 266 -29.40 -4.93 -16.11
CA VAL A 266 -30.35 -5.41 -15.11
C VAL A 266 -31.50 -4.42 -15.10
N GLU A 267 -32.49 -4.69 -15.94
CA GLU A 267 -33.83 -4.14 -15.81
C GLU A 267 -34.48 -4.72 -14.54
N PRO A 268 -35.25 -3.94 -13.75
CA PRO A 268 -35.78 -4.41 -12.47
C PRO A 268 -36.79 -5.55 -12.69
N THR A 269 -36.49 -6.71 -12.12
CA THR A 269 -37.36 -7.90 -12.19
C THR A 269 -38.65 -7.65 -11.36
N PRO A 270 -39.85 -7.97 -11.88
CA PRO A 270 -41.10 -7.80 -11.15
C PRO A 270 -41.24 -8.82 -10.00
N GLU A 271 -41.96 -8.40 -8.96
CA GLU A 271 -42.24 -9.14 -7.73
C GLU A 271 -42.99 -10.46 -8.00
N PRO A 272 -42.65 -11.59 -7.33
CA PRO A 272 -43.27 -12.88 -7.64
C PRO A 272 -44.59 -13.12 -6.87
N THR A 273 -45.63 -13.53 -7.60
CA THR A 273 -46.87 -14.13 -7.08
C THR A 273 -46.63 -15.60 -6.68
N PRO A 274 -47.25 -16.14 -5.60
CA PRO A 274 -46.85 -17.42 -5.02
C PRO A 274 -47.55 -18.63 -5.65
N GLU A 275 -46.83 -19.75 -5.78
CA GLU A 275 -47.37 -21.10 -6.08
C GLU A 275 -46.65 -22.18 -5.23
N PRO A 276 -47.22 -23.41 -5.12
CA PRO A 276 -47.50 -24.04 -3.84
C PRO A 276 -46.36 -24.88 -3.26
N THR A 277 -46.43 -25.05 -1.94
CA THR A 277 -45.46 -25.73 -1.08
C THR A 277 -45.22 -27.20 -1.44
N PRO A 278 -43.97 -27.63 -1.71
CA PRO A 278 -43.60 -29.03 -1.63
C PRO A 278 -43.25 -29.43 -0.17
N THR A 279 -43.73 -30.62 0.21
CA THR A 279 -43.50 -31.33 1.48
C THR A 279 -42.01 -31.47 1.82
N PRO A 280 -41.59 -31.35 3.10
CA PRO A 280 -40.19 -31.25 3.47
C PRO A 280 -39.43 -32.58 3.33
N THR A 281 -38.33 -32.55 2.59
CA THR A 281 -37.24 -33.53 2.67
C THR A 281 -36.43 -33.24 3.95
N PRO A 282 -35.99 -34.26 4.73
CA PRO A 282 -35.29 -34.03 5.99
C PRO A 282 -33.98 -33.26 5.75
N ALA A 283 -33.72 -32.29 6.63
CA ALA A 283 -32.49 -31.50 6.60
C ALA A 283 -31.26 -32.43 6.66
N PRO A 284 -30.21 -32.18 5.86
CA PRO A 284 -28.93 -32.81 6.11
C PRO A 284 -28.48 -32.46 7.52
N THR A 285 -28.12 -33.49 8.29
CA THR A 285 -27.59 -33.37 9.64
C THR A 285 -26.47 -32.34 9.66
N PRO A 286 -26.48 -31.34 10.57
CA PRO A 286 -25.36 -30.42 10.67
C PRO A 286 -24.10 -31.24 10.96
N VAL A 287 -23.16 -31.22 10.02
CA VAL A 287 -21.80 -31.69 10.32
C VAL A 287 -21.34 -30.86 11.52
N PRO A 288 -20.90 -31.47 12.62
CA PRO A 288 -20.39 -30.71 13.74
C PRO A 288 -19.22 -29.91 13.22
N ILE A 289 -19.34 -28.58 13.22
CA ILE A 289 -18.18 -27.71 13.10
C ILE A 289 -17.29 -28.17 14.25
N ARG A 290 -16.16 -28.81 13.92
CA ARG A 290 -15.14 -29.09 14.94
C ARG A 290 -14.77 -27.71 15.48
N SER A 291 -15.23 -27.42 16.69
CA SER A 291 -14.80 -26.25 17.43
C SER A 291 -13.29 -26.41 17.58
N ILE A 292 -12.53 -25.68 16.77
CA ILE A 292 -11.09 -25.57 16.97
C ILE A 292 -10.93 -24.93 18.34
N ALA A 293 -10.46 -25.71 19.31
CA ALA A 293 -10.18 -25.17 20.62
C ALA A 293 -9.05 -24.15 20.44
N LEU A 294 -9.20 -22.95 21.03
CA LEU A 294 -8.20 -21.87 20.93
C LEU A 294 -6.78 -22.37 21.27
N ILE A 295 -6.72 -23.37 22.16
CA ILE A 295 -5.47 -24.00 22.61
C ILE A 295 -4.76 -24.78 21.49
N ASP A 296 -5.48 -25.26 20.48
CA ASP A 296 -4.90 -25.98 19.35
C ASP A 296 -4.30 -25.03 18.31
N ILE A 297 -4.84 -23.81 18.19
CA ILE A 297 -4.19 -22.71 17.42
C ILE A 297 -2.92 -22.26 18.15
N CYS A 298 -2.97 -22.12 19.47
CA CYS A 298 -1.81 -21.70 20.27
C CYS A 298 -0.66 -22.72 20.23
N LYS A 299 -0.96 -24.02 20.12
CA LYS A 299 0.05 -25.09 19.99
C LYS A 299 0.78 -25.06 18.65
N VAL A 300 0.11 -24.65 17.56
CA VAL A 300 0.70 -24.59 16.21
C VAL A 300 1.78 -23.52 16.11
N TYR A 301 1.63 -22.42 16.84
CA TYR A 301 2.58 -21.30 16.81
C TYR A 301 3.53 -21.29 18.01
N LYS A 302 3.47 -22.30 18.89
CA LYS A 302 4.34 -22.42 20.07
C LYS A 302 5.82 -22.55 19.65
N GLY A 303 6.64 -21.58 20.04
CA GLY A 303 8.08 -21.53 19.72
C GLY A 303 8.42 -20.84 18.40
N THR A 304 7.44 -20.25 17.70
CA THR A 304 7.69 -19.43 16.51
C THR A 304 7.98 -17.97 16.90
N SER A 305 8.77 -17.27 16.08
CA SER A 305 9.16 -15.86 16.32
C SER A 305 7.99 -14.88 16.39
N ASN A 306 6.80 -15.30 15.92
CA ASN A 306 5.61 -14.47 15.79
C ASN A 306 4.48 -14.90 16.75
N GLN A 307 4.76 -15.84 17.66
CA GLN A 307 3.78 -16.39 18.59
C GLN A 307 2.98 -15.30 19.33
N ASP A 308 3.67 -14.27 19.84
CA ASP A 308 3.06 -13.23 20.66
C ASP A 308 2.26 -12.22 19.83
N GLN A 309 2.63 -11.98 18.58
CA GLN A 309 1.88 -11.14 17.63
C GLN A 309 0.59 -11.81 17.18
N VAL A 310 0.61 -13.13 16.98
CA VAL A 310 -0.58 -13.91 16.62
C VAL A 310 -1.56 -13.98 17.80
N LEU A 311 -1.07 -14.17 19.03
CA LEU A 311 -1.92 -14.15 20.23
C LEU A 311 -2.54 -12.76 20.49
N THR A 312 -1.77 -11.70 20.24
CA THR A 312 -2.23 -10.31 20.37
C THR A 312 -3.27 -9.95 19.31
N TRP A 313 -3.04 -10.36 18.06
CA TRP A 313 -3.99 -10.17 16.96
C TRP A 313 -5.28 -10.97 17.17
N PHE A 314 -5.19 -12.23 17.63
CA PHE A 314 -6.37 -13.05 17.89
C PHE A 314 -7.22 -12.50 19.04
N GLY A 315 -6.60 -11.98 20.10
CA GLY A 315 -7.29 -11.32 21.22
C GLY A 315 -8.05 -10.05 20.81
N GLN A 316 -7.61 -9.36 19.76
CA GLN A 316 -8.28 -8.18 19.19
C GLN A 316 -9.48 -8.52 18.31
N GLN A 317 -9.61 -9.77 17.85
CA GLN A 317 -10.75 -10.24 17.04
C GLN A 317 -11.91 -10.79 17.88
N ILE A 318 -11.73 -10.94 19.20
CA ILE A 318 -12.79 -11.43 20.09
C ILE A 318 -13.59 -10.22 20.61
N PRO A 319 -14.91 -10.16 20.38
CA PRO A 319 -15.74 -9.05 20.85
C PRO A 319 -15.61 -8.85 22.38
N PRO A 320 -15.61 -7.60 22.89
CA PRO A 320 -15.49 -7.32 24.33
C PRO A 320 -16.53 -8.05 25.18
N ALA A 321 -17.73 -8.30 24.65
CA ALA A 321 -18.78 -9.06 25.31
C ALA A 321 -18.45 -10.56 25.45
N ILE A 322 -17.78 -11.15 24.45
CA ILE A 322 -17.30 -12.54 24.48
C ILE A 322 -16.06 -12.66 25.37
N LEU A 323 -15.17 -11.66 25.40
CA LEU A 323 -14.07 -11.60 26.36
C LEU A 323 -14.58 -11.44 27.81
N LEU A 324 -15.66 -10.68 28.01
CA LEU A 324 -16.32 -10.53 29.30
C LEU A 324 -17.02 -11.83 29.73
N GLU A 325 -17.71 -12.51 28.82
CA GLU A 325 -18.35 -13.82 29.08
C GLU A 325 -17.31 -14.93 29.29
N PHE A 326 -16.24 -14.96 28.51
CA PHE A 326 -15.05 -15.78 28.71
C PHE A 326 -14.40 -15.49 30.06
N SER A 327 -14.26 -14.22 30.48
CA SER A 327 -13.71 -13.87 31.79
C SER A 327 -14.61 -14.29 32.97
N LYS A 328 -15.94 -14.32 32.77
CA LYS A 328 -16.93 -14.85 33.74
C LYS A 328 -16.84 -16.37 33.85
N LEU A 329 -16.64 -17.07 32.73
CA LEU A 329 -16.44 -18.52 32.68
C LEU A 329 -15.05 -18.94 33.19
N TRP A 330 -14.02 -18.15 32.89
CA TRP A 330 -12.62 -18.35 33.28
C TRP A 330 -12.41 -18.16 34.79
N ARG A 331 -13.06 -17.15 35.41
CA ARG A 331 -13.06 -16.99 36.88
C ARG A 331 -13.73 -18.17 37.60
N ASN A 332 -14.57 -18.93 36.91
CA ASN A 332 -15.22 -20.13 37.44
C ASN A 332 -14.59 -21.45 36.97
N GLN A 333 -13.39 -21.43 36.37
CA GLN A 333 -12.63 -22.65 36.11
C GLN A 333 -11.40 -22.75 37.02
N THR A 334 -11.53 -23.68 37.95
CA THR A 334 -10.51 -24.22 38.84
C THR A 334 -9.21 -24.60 38.12
N VAL A 335 -8.13 -23.87 38.46
CA VAL A 335 -6.73 -24.31 38.74
C VAL A 335 -5.98 -24.95 37.53
N VAL A 336 -4.79 -24.49 37.07
CA VAL A 336 -3.44 -24.58 37.70
C VAL A 336 -2.43 -23.61 37.02
N GLN A 337 -1.72 -22.85 37.88
CA GLN A 337 -0.37 -22.20 37.84
C GLN A 337 0.27 -21.56 36.59
N THR A 338 0.77 -20.34 36.82
CA THR A 338 1.35 -19.30 35.94
C THR A 338 2.88 -19.27 35.91
N VAL A 339 3.49 -18.86 34.79
CA VAL A 339 4.76 -18.11 34.80
C VAL A 339 4.50 -16.73 34.17
N PRO A 340 4.85 -15.59 34.82
CA PRO A 340 4.54 -14.26 34.31
C PRO A 340 5.63 -13.74 33.35
N VAL A 341 5.21 -13.15 32.23
CA VAL A 341 6.07 -12.36 31.31
C VAL A 341 6.39 -11.02 31.97
N ARG A 342 7.67 -10.61 31.99
CA ARG A 342 8.12 -9.37 32.63
C ARG A 342 8.25 -8.24 31.61
N LEU A 343 7.77 -7.04 31.98
CA LEU A 343 7.77 -5.84 31.13
C LEU A 343 9.15 -5.46 30.59
N ILE A 344 10.23 -5.83 31.31
CA ILE A 344 11.61 -5.58 30.90
C ILE A 344 12.01 -6.35 29.64
N ASP A 345 11.32 -7.44 29.32
CA ASP A 345 11.58 -8.26 28.14
C ASP A 345 10.91 -7.66 26.88
N VAL A 346 9.87 -6.84 27.05
CA VAL A 346 9.25 -6.03 25.97
C VAL A 346 10.17 -4.85 25.60
N CYS A 347 10.75 -4.16 26.59
CA CYS A 347 11.64 -3.03 26.34
C CYS A 347 12.94 -3.40 25.59
N LYS A 348 13.41 -4.64 25.71
CA LYS A 348 14.59 -5.13 24.98
C LYS A 348 14.34 -5.25 23.47
N TYR A 349 13.09 -5.49 23.07
CA TYR A 349 12.71 -5.74 21.67
C TYR A 349 12.63 -4.46 20.83
N TYR A 350 12.33 -3.32 21.45
CA TYR A 350 12.23 -2.02 20.77
C TYR A 350 13.56 -1.26 20.64
N ARG A 351 14.67 -1.85 21.07
CA ARG A 351 15.98 -1.21 20.97
C ARG A 351 16.39 -1.14 19.50
N SER A 352 16.76 0.06 19.02
CA SER A 352 17.31 0.38 17.68
C SER A 352 16.30 0.77 16.57
N LEU A 353 15.01 0.93 16.89
CA LEU A 353 14.01 1.36 15.89
C LEU A 353 13.90 2.90 15.84
N PRO A 354 13.78 3.51 14.64
CA PRO A 354 13.41 4.92 14.52
C PRO A 354 12.02 5.14 15.16
N ASN A 355 11.84 6.22 15.93
CA ASN A 355 10.59 6.58 16.63
C ASN A 355 10.23 5.71 17.85
N GLN A 356 11.22 5.07 18.49
CA GLN A 356 11.05 4.29 19.74
C GLN A 356 10.31 5.06 20.85
N ASP A 357 10.55 6.36 20.94
CA ASP A 357 9.92 7.32 21.84
C ASP A 357 8.40 7.45 21.58
N LEU A 358 7.96 7.45 20.33
CA LEU A 358 6.53 7.46 19.98
C LEU A 358 5.84 6.14 20.32
N ALA A 359 6.53 5.00 20.16
CA ALA A 359 6.00 3.69 20.52
C ALA A 359 5.82 3.53 22.04
N LEU A 360 6.74 4.06 22.84
CA LEU A 360 6.65 4.06 24.30
C LEU A 360 5.58 5.03 24.82
N LEU A 361 5.43 6.21 24.20
CA LEU A 361 4.35 7.15 24.48
C LEU A 361 2.98 6.54 24.15
N TRP A 362 2.86 5.86 23.02
CA TRP A 362 1.65 5.13 22.66
C TRP A 362 1.34 4.01 23.66
N LEU A 363 2.35 3.24 24.09
CA LEU A 363 2.17 2.18 25.08
C LEU A 363 1.68 2.76 26.42
N GLN A 364 2.23 3.89 26.84
CA GLN A 364 1.83 4.62 28.05
C GLN A 364 0.37 5.09 27.97
N GLU A 365 -0.11 5.52 26.80
CA GLU A 365 -1.51 5.90 26.59
C GLU A 365 -2.49 4.70 26.61
N LYS A 366 -2.01 3.47 26.39
CA LYS A 366 -2.85 2.26 26.38
C LYS A 366 -2.89 1.52 27.71
N ILE A 367 -1.98 1.84 28.64
CA ILE A 367 -1.95 1.23 29.97
C ILE A 367 -2.75 2.12 30.93
N SER A 368 -3.77 1.55 31.58
CA SER A 368 -4.61 2.31 32.50
C SER A 368 -3.84 2.72 33.77
N PRO A 369 -4.18 3.87 34.40
CA PRO A 369 -3.54 4.31 35.64
C PRO A 369 -3.59 3.27 36.76
N THR A 370 -4.65 2.46 36.80
CA THR A 370 -4.81 1.34 37.73
C THR A 370 -3.78 0.23 37.48
N LEU A 371 -3.56 -0.14 36.22
CA LEU A 371 -2.58 -1.17 35.85
C LEU A 371 -1.13 -0.69 36.07
N LEU A 372 -0.88 0.61 35.86
CA LEU A 372 0.39 1.25 36.23
C LEU A 372 0.62 1.26 37.75
N GLY A 373 -0.42 1.53 38.53
CA GLY A 373 -0.37 1.47 39.99
C GLY A 373 -0.08 0.06 40.51
N GLU A 374 -0.74 -0.96 39.96
CA GLU A 374 -0.50 -2.37 40.29
C GLU A 374 0.91 -2.84 39.88
N LEU A 375 1.42 -2.37 38.73
CA LEU A 375 2.78 -2.65 38.28
C LEU A 375 3.82 -2.01 39.20
N ALA A 376 3.63 -0.75 39.60
CA ALA A 376 4.52 -0.05 40.53
C ALA A 376 4.51 -0.68 41.92
N GLN A 377 3.34 -1.14 42.38
CA GLN A 377 3.21 -1.86 43.65
C GLN A 377 3.94 -3.21 43.62
N LYS A 378 3.76 -4.01 42.55
CA LYS A 378 4.47 -5.28 42.34
C LYS A 378 5.97 -5.11 42.09
N TRP A 379 6.40 -3.99 41.53
CA TRP A 379 7.80 -3.66 41.32
C TRP A 379 8.50 -3.30 42.63
N ASN A 380 7.82 -2.56 43.52
CA ASN A 380 8.32 -2.22 44.85
C ASN A 380 8.29 -3.41 45.83
N GLU A 381 7.51 -4.45 45.55
CA GLU A 381 7.45 -5.69 46.34
C GLU A 381 8.55 -6.71 45.96
N GLN A 382 9.33 -6.48 44.88
CA GLN A 382 10.45 -7.36 44.53
C GLN A 382 11.67 -7.06 45.42
N THR A 383 11.93 -7.95 46.38
CA THR A 383 13.14 -7.96 47.22
C THR A 383 14.38 -8.40 46.42
N LEU A 384 14.73 -7.65 45.39
CA LEU A 384 16.05 -7.71 44.77
C LEU A 384 16.72 -6.37 45.02
N PRO A 385 18.00 -6.34 45.43
CA PRO A 385 18.70 -5.08 45.58
C PRO A 385 18.68 -4.40 44.20
N PRO A 386 18.28 -3.11 44.12
CA PRO A 386 18.18 -2.43 42.85
C PRO A 386 19.54 -2.50 42.15
N PRO A 387 19.60 -2.83 40.85
CA PRO A 387 20.86 -2.79 40.13
C PRO A 387 21.41 -1.37 40.26
N SER A 388 22.69 -1.25 40.63
CA SER A 388 23.34 0.04 40.79
C SER A 388 23.52 0.70 39.43
N ILE A 389 22.46 1.32 38.91
CA ILE A 389 22.55 2.20 37.74
C ILE A 389 23.31 3.43 38.23
N LYS A 390 24.58 3.55 37.82
CA LYS A 390 25.36 4.74 38.12
C LYS A 390 24.89 5.86 37.21
N LEU A 391 24.68 7.04 37.77
CA LEU A 391 24.27 8.23 37.03
C LEU A 391 25.22 8.52 35.85
N GLU A 392 26.50 8.18 36.02
CA GLU A 392 27.54 8.27 34.98
C GLU A 392 27.23 7.44 33.72
N ASP A 393 26.64 6.25 33.88
CA ASP A 393 26.31 5.36 32.75
C ASP A 393 25.13 5.91 31.93
N VAL A 394 24.19 6.57 32.61
CA VAL A 394 23.06 7.26 31.96
C VAL A 394 23.56 8.50 31.22
N CYS A 395 24.44 9.31 31.84
CA CYS A 395 25.04 10.47 31.20
C CYS A 395 25.86 10.12 29.96
N LYS A 396 26.58 8.99 29.95
CA LYS A 396 27.32 8.49 28.78
C LYS A 396 26.40 8.12 27.62
N TYR A 397 25.24 7.55 27.92
CA TYR A 397 24.29 7.07 26.91
C TYR A 397 23.64 8.21 26.11
N TYR A 398 23.38 9.35 26.75
CA TYR A 398 22.75 10.51 26.11
C TYR A 398 23.74 11.50 25.46
N LYS A 399 25.05 11.23 25.54
CA LYS A 399 26.09 12.13 25.06
C LYS A 399 25.99 12.38 23.55
N GLY A 400 25.80 13.63 23.14
CA GLY A 400 25.79 14.07 21.74
C GLY A 400 24.41 14.05 21.07
N LEU A 401 23.35 13.72 21.80
CA LEU A 401 21.99 13.75 21.27
C LEU A 401 21.34 15.13 21.43
N PRO A 402 20.54 15.61 20.45
CA PRO A 402 19.89 16.93 20.50
C PRO A 402 19.01 17.19 21.73
N GLY A 403 18.55 16.14 22.42
CA GLY A 403 17.72 16.20 23.63
C GLY A 403 18.46 15.93 24.94
N GLN A 404 19.79 15.80 24.93
CA GLN A 404 20.60 15.39 26.10
C GLN A 404 20.34 16.25 27.34
N VAL A 405 20.28 17.58 27.17
CA VAL A 405 20.09 18.52 28.28
C VAL A 405 18.73 18.32 28.94
N LYS A 406 17.65 18.24 28.14
CA LYS A 406 16.29 18.00 28.65
C LYS A 406 16.14 16.63 29.31
N ALA A 407 16.80 15.60 28.79
CA ALA A 407 16.78 14.26 29.38
C ALA A 407 17.48 14.23 30.75
N LEU A 408 18.61 14.95 30.89
CA LEU A 408 19.33 15.07 32.15
C LEU A 408 18.58 15.92 33.18
N GLU A 409 17.94 17.01 32.76
CA GLU A 409 17.06 17.83 33.62
C GLU A 409 15.84 17.05 34.10
N TRP A 410 15.21 16.28 33.21
CA TRP A 410 14.12 15.39 33.59
C TRP A 410 14.61 14.33 34.57
N LEU A 411 15.72 13.65 34.30
CA LEU A 411 16.28 12.64 35.20
C LEU A 411 16.60 13.22 36.58
N GLN A 412 17.16 14.42 36.63
CA GLN A 412 17.44 15.15 37.87
C GLN A 412 16.14 15.44 38.65
N SER A 413 15.04 15.77 37.98
CA SER A 413 13.74 16.01 38.62
C SER A 413 13.10 14.75 39.22
N GLN A 414 13.49 13.56 38.75
CA GLN A 414 12.98 12.28 39.24
C GLN A 414 13.77 11.73 40.44
N ILE A 415 14.93 12.32 40.76
CA ILE A 415 15.76 11.89 41.88
C ILE A 415 15.39 12.70 43.13
N PRO A 416 15.01 12.04 44.25
CA PRO A 416 14.69 12.75 45.49
C PRO A 416 15.87 13.61 45.98
N ALA A 417 15.58 14.82 46.47
CA ALA A 417 16.60 15.78 46.91
C ALA A 417 17.60 15.18 47.93
N ALA A 418 17.12 14.37 48.87
CA ALA A 418 17.95 13.68 49.86
C ALA A 418 18.96 12.69 49.24
N THR A 419 18.61 12.06 48.11
CA THR A 419 19.48 11.15 47.37
C THR A 419 20.54 11.91 46.56
N LEU A 420 20.18 13.07 46.00
CA LEU A 420 21.11 14.00 45.37
C LEU A 420 22.10 14.59 46.39
N ASP A 421 21.62 14.97 47.58
CA ASP A 421 22.47 15.48 48.66
C ASP A 421 23.46 14.43 49.19
N GLU A 422 23.03 13.17 49.32
CA GLU A 422 23.89 12.05 49.69
C GLU A 422 24.92 11.74 48.59
N PHE A 423 24.53 11.80 47.31
CA PHE A 423 25.46 11.67 46.18
C PHE A 423 26.52 12.78 46.18
N VAL A 424 26.12 14.04 46.43
CA VAL A 424 27.04 15.19 46.55
C VAL A 424 27.97 15.05 47.75
N ARG A 425 27.51 14.51 48.88
CA ARG A 425 28.37 14.21 50.04
C ARG A 425 29.40 13.12 49.75
N GLN A 426 29.02 12.06 49.04
CA GLN A 426 29.95 10.98 48.69
C GLN A 426 30.93 11.37 47.60
N TRP A 427 30.52 12.21 46.64
CA TRP A 427 31.39 12.75 45.59
C TRP A 427 32.43 13.76 46.11
N ARG A 428 32.16 14.40 47.26
CA ARG A 428 33.08 15.35 47.92
C ARG A 428 34.02 14.70 48.95
N LYS A 429 33.90 13.38 49.20
CA LYS A 429 34.93 12.66 49.96
C LYS A 429 36.13 12.43 49.03
N PRO A 430 37.33 12.87 49.42
CA PRO A 430 38.50 12.94 48.55
C PRO A 430 38.96 11.59 48.00
#